data_AF-A0A6B3HFM9-F1
#
_entry.id   AF-A0A6B3HFM9-F1
#
_cell.length_a   1.000
_cell.length_b   1.000
_cell.length_c   1.000
_cell.angle_alpha   90.00
_cell.angle_beta   90.00
_cell.angle_gamma   90.00
#
_symmetry.space_group_name_H-M   'P 1'
#
loop_
_entity.id
_entity.type
_entity.pdbx_description
1 polymer ?
#
loop_
_entity_poly.entity_id
_entity_poly.type
_entity_poly.pdbx_seq_one_letter_code
_entity_poly.pdbx_strand_id
1 'polypeptide(L)'
;RTARKGNPYSVTAAGGDMVGASPLLSGLFHDEPTIEALNKIDLDVSAVGNHEFDEGATELARLQNGGCHPVEGCYEKGKKFKGADFPYLAANVTKEKTGKPLLKPYTVWKKNGVKIGFIGVTLEGTPDIVTANGVKGLEFHDEVKTINKYAKELDRKGVKSIVALIHEGGAPA
;
A
#
# COMPACT_ATOMS: atom_id res chain seq x y z
N ARG A 1 1.57 -14.27 15.26
CA ARG A 1 3.01 -14.32 14.85
C ARG A 1 3.70 -15.71 14.97
N THR A 2 3.00 -16.84 15.03
CA THR A 2 3.62 -18.19 15.24
C THR A 2 4.71 -18.56 14.23
N ALA A 3 4.51 -18.27 12.94
CA ALA A 3 5.48 -18.55 11.86
C ALA A 3 6.83 -17.83 12.03
N ARG A 4 6.88 -16.75 12.82
CA ARG A 4 8.07 -15.93 13.06
C ARG A 4 8.72 -16.24 14.42
N LYS A 5 8.24 -17.24 15.16
CA LYS A 5 8.82 -17.63 16.46
C LYS A 5 10.31 -17.98 16.28
N GLY A 6 11.17 -17.41 17.13
CA GLY A 6 12.62 -17.57 17.03
C GLY A 6 13.31 -16.70 15.97
N ASN A 7 12.56 -15.93 15.17
CA ASN A 7 13.08 -15.08 14.09
C ASN A 7 12.86 -13.59 14.41
N PRO A 8 13.65 -12.98 15.32
CA PRO A 8 13.38 -11.62 15.84
C PRO A 8 13.57 -10.50 14.80
N TYR A 9 14.24 -10.78 13.68
CA TYR A 9 14.50 -9.83 12.57
C TYR A 9 13.75 -10.23 11.30
N SER A 10 12.47 -10.57 11.45
CA SER A 10 11.57 -10.85 10.33
C SER A 10 10.71 -9.62 10.01
N VAL A 11 10.15 -9.57 8.80
CA VAL A 11 9.17 -8.57 8.35
C VAL A 11 8.10 -9.34 7.57
N THR A 12 6.82 -9.05 7.81
CA THR A 12 5.70 -9.50 6.97
C THR A 12 5.41 -8.37 5.99
N ALA A 13 5.67 -8.59 4.71
CA ALA A 13 5.42 -7.60 3.67
C ALA A 13 4.42 -8.14 2.64
N ALA A 14 3.64 -7.26 2.03
CA ALA A 14 2.71 -7.57 0.96
C ALA A 14 3.06 -6.79 -0.32
N GLY A 15 2.76 -7.40 -1.46
CA GLY A 15 3.04 -6.85 -2.79
C GLY A 15 1.92 -5.99 -3.37
N GLY A 16 0.86 -5.67 -2.63
CA GLY A 16 -0.36 -5.05 -3.17
C GLY A 16 -1.47 -6.06 -3.47
N ASP A 17 -2.63 -5.57 -3.89
CA ASP A 17 -3.89 -6.31 -4.05
C ASP A 17 -4.28 -7.11 -2.80
N MET A 18 -4.14 -6.47 -1.64
CA MET A 18 -4.62 -7.00 -0.37
C MET A 18 -6.11 -6.69 -0.16
N VAL A 19 -6.64 -5.73 -0.92
CA VAL A 19 -8.03 -5.27 -0.98
C VAL A 19 -8.40 -5.01 -2.45
N GLY A 20 -9.67 -4.78 -2.75
CA GLY A 20 -10.15 -4.75 -4.14
C GLY A 20 -10.13 -6.14 -4.80
N ALA A 21 -10.76 -6.27 -5.98
CA ALA A 21 -11.16 -7.56 -6.57
C ALA A 21 -11.85 -8.54 -5.59
N SER A 22 -12.34 -8.01 -4.48
CA SER A 22 -12.75 -8.75 -3.29
C SER A 22 -13.98 -9.61 -3.59
N PRO A 23 -14.12 -10.79 -2.94
CA PRO A 23 -15.41 -11.48 -2.92
C PRO A 23 -16.49 -10.52 -2.44
N LEU A 24 -17.74 -10.72 -2.91
CA LEU A 24 -18.87 -9.83 -2.62
C LEU A 24 -18.99 -9.44 -1.14
N LEU A 25 -18.65 -10.35 -0.23
CA LEU A 25 -18.68 -10.10 1.21
C LEU A 25 -17.64 -9.08 1.70
N SER A 26 -16.45 -9.01 1.11
CA SER A 26 -15.44 -8.01 1.50
C SER A 26 -15.75 -6.65 0.87
N GLY A 27 -16.19 -6.64 -0.40
CA GLY A 27 -16.68 -5.41 -1.04
C GLY A 27 -17.92 -4.81 -0.36
N LEU A 28 -18.85 -5.64 0.15
CA LEU A 28 -20.02 -5.17 0.93
C LEU A 28 -19.63 -4.35 2.17
N PHE A 29 -18.42 -4.55 2.69
CA PHE A 29 -17.92 -3.87 3.88
C PHE A 29 -16.72 -2.96 3.58
N HIS A 30 -16.58 -2.53 2.33
CA HIS A 30 -15.52 -1.61 1.87
C HIS A 30 -14.13 -2.07 2.34
N ASP A 31 -13.90 -3.39 2.29
CA ASP A 31 -12.67 -4.07 2.71
C ASP A 31 -12.19 -3.80 4.16
N GLU A 32 -13.01 -3.18 5.01
CA GLU A 32 -12.67 -2.92 6.41
C GLU A 32 -12.31 -4.20 7.19
N PRO A 33 -13.08 -5.31 7.07
CA PRO A 33 -12.74 -6.55 7.78
C PRO A 33 -11.40 -7.14 7.32
N THR A 34 -11.04 -6.94 6.05
CA THR A 34 -9.77 -7.39 5.48
C THR A 34 -8.62 -6.61 6.09
N ILE A 35 -8.71 -5.27 6.15
CA ILE A 35 -7.70 -4.46 6.85
C ILE A 35 -7.61 -4.83 8.34
N GLU A 36 -8.73 -5.04 9.04
CA GLU A 36 -8.71 -5.47 10.43
C GLU A 36 -8.04 -6.84 10.63
N ALA A 37 -8.19 -7.77 9.68
CA ALA A 37 -7.50 -9.05 9.70
C ALA A 37 -5.99 -8.88 9.46
N LEU A 38 -5.58 -8.02 8.52
CA LEU A 38 -4.18 -7.71 8.23
C LEU A 38 -3.47 -7.05 9.42
N ASN A 39 -4.16 -6.14 10.11
CA ASN A 39 -3.70 -5.57 11.37
C ASN A 39 -3.49 -6.68 12.43
N LYS A 40 -4.45 -7.59 12.59
CA LYS A 40 -4.37 -8.70 13.59
C LYS A 40 -3.23 -9.69 13.33
N ILE A 41 -2.79 -9.85 12.08
CA ILE A 41 -1.62 -10.68 11.76
C ILE A 41 -0.30 -9.90 11.84
N ASP A 42 -0.36 -8.62 12.20
CA ASP A 42 0.73 -7.64 12.23
C ASP A 42 1.49 -7.57 10.90
N LEU A 43 0.77 -7.25 9.80
CA LEU A 43 1.43 -6.87 8.55
C LEU A 43 2.34 -5.67 8.81
N ASP A 44 3.58 -5.68 8.31
CA ASP A 44 4.53 -4.61 8.61
C ASP A 44 4.53 -3.51 7.53
N VAL A 45 4.20 -3.85 6.27
CA VAL A 45 4.18 -2.95 5.11
C VAL A 45 3.49 -3.59 3.91
N SER A 46 2.81 -2.79 3.08
CA SER A 46 2.31 -3.23 1.78
C SER A 46 2.66 -2.22 0.68
N ALA A 47 2.97 -2.70 -0.52
CA ALA A 47 2.76 -1.88 -1.71
C ALA A 47 1.27 -1.69 -1.98
N VAL A 48 0.94 -0.73 -2.83
CA VAL A 48 -0.37 -0.56 -3.43
C VAL A 48 -0.34 -1.24 -4.80
N GLY A 49 -1.26 -2.16 -5.03
CA GLY A 49 -1.54 -2.76 -6.32
C GLY A 49 -2.63 -2.01 -7.07
N ASN A 50 -3.05 -2.54 -8.22
CA ASN A 50 -4.07 -1.86 -9.02
C ASN A 50 -5.45 -1.95 -8.37
N HIS A 51 -5.78 -3.04 -7.68
CA HIS A 51 -7.12 -3.23 -7.10
C HIS A 51 -7.38 -2.37 -5.86
N GLU A 52 -6.33 -1.89 -5.19
CA GLU A 52 -6.46 -0.82 -4.20
C GLU A 52 -7.09 0.49 -4.75
N PHE A 53 -7.12 0.67 -6.08
CA PHE A 53 -7.75 1.81 -6.74
C PHE A 53 -9.18 1.53 -7.25
N ASP A 54 -9.76 0.35 -7.02
CA ASP A 54 -11.09 -0.02 -7.54
C ASP A 54 -12.18 0.99 -7.11
N GLU A 55 -12.12 1.43 -5.85
CA GLU A 55 -13.00 2.48 -5.27
C GLU A 55 -12.35 3.88 -5.24
N GLY A 56 -11.12 3.96 -5.75
CA GLY A 56 -10.39 5.19 -5.98
C GLY A 56 -9.60 5.76 -4.81
N ALA A 57 -8.86 6.83 -5.10
CA ALA A 57 -7.84 7.39 -4.22
C ALA A 57 -8.36 7.86 -2.84
N THR A 58 -9.62 8.31 -2.78
CA THR A 58 -10.26 8.72 -1.52
C THR A 58 -10.50 7.52 -0.62
N GLU A 59 -10.95 6.41 -1.21
CA GLU A 59 -11.22 5.19 -0.47
C GLU A 59 -9.93 4.52 -0.03
N LEU A 60 -8.91 4.44 -0.89
CA LEU A 60 -7.57 4.00 -0.50
C LEU A 60 -7.01 4.84 0.66
N ALA A 61 -7.22 6.16 0.66
CA ALA A 61 -6.83 7.01 1.78
C ALA A 61 -7.64 6.72 3.05
N ARG A 62 -8.92 6.34 2.94
CA ARG A 62 -9.73 5.89 4.08
C ARG A 62 -9.25 4.54 4.62
N LEU A 63 -8.91 3.59 3.76
CA LEU A 63 -8.30 2.31 4.15
C LEU A 63 -7.00 2.51 4.92
N GLN A 64 -6.16 3.46 4.52
CA GLN A 64 -4.95 3.80 5.27
C GLN A 64 -5.24 4.51 6.60
N ASN A 65 -6.17 5.48 6.62
CA ASN A 65 -6.29 6.43 7.74
C ASN A 65 -7.47 6.16 8.70
N GLY A 66 -8.37 5.26 8.32
CA GLY A 66 -9.63 5.01 9.01
C GLY A 66 -10.71 6.05 8.72
N GLY A 67 -11.85 5.86 9.39
CA GLY A 67 -13.07 6.65 9.18
C GLY A 67 -14.20 5.84 8.57
N CYS A 68 -15.43 6.35 8.71
CA CYS A 68 -16.60 5.72 8.10
C CYS A 68 -16.65 5.99 6.60
N HIS A 69 -17.21 5.06 5.83
CA HIS A 69 -17.50 5.27 4.42
C HIS A 69 -18.45 6.49 4.27
N PRO A 70 -18.22 7.42 3.32
CA PRO A 70 -18.95 8.69 3.23
C PRO A 70 -20.46 8.52 2.95
N VAL A 71 -20.86 7.42 2.30
CA VAL A 71 -22.26 7.16 1.93
C VAL A 71 -22.91 6.15 2.87
N GLU A 72 -22.21 5.06 3.18
CA GLU A 72 -22.79 3.91 3.90
C GLU A 72 -22.49 3.93 5.40
N GLY A 73 -21.65 4.86 5.85
CA GLY A 73 -21.28 4.97 7.26
C GLY A 73 -20.25 3.92 7.66
N CYS A 74 -20.20 3.63 8.96
CA CYS A 74 -19.27 2.64 9.50
C CYS A 74 -19.92 1.25 9.46
N TYR A 75 -19.15 0.25 9.01
CA TYR A 75 -19.60 -1.15 8.94
C TYR A 75 -20.20 -1.65 10.26
N GLU A 76 -19.52 -1.38 11.38
CA GLU A 76 -19.96 -1.80 12.71
C GLU A 76 -20.59 -0.62 13.46
N LYS A 77 -21.86 -0.77 13.86
CA LYS A 77 -22.61 0.27 14.57
C LYS A 77 -21.90 0.69 15.86
N GLY A 78 -21.57 1.99 15.96
CA GLY A 78 -20.94 2.57 17.14
C GLY A 78 -19.41 2.41 17.18
N LYS A 79 -18.80 1.79 16.17
CA LYS A 79 -17.35 1.65 16.05
C LYS A 79 -16.86 2.35 14.80
N LYS A 80 -15.79 3.13 14.93
CA LYS A 80 -15.09 3.72 13.78
C LYS A 80 -14.00 2.78 13.30
N PHE A 81 -13.98 2.55 11.99
CA PHE A 81 -12.87 1.89 11.33
C PHE A 81 -11.58 2.68 11.57
N LYS A 82 -10.52 1.97 11.97
CA LYS A 82 -9.25 2.60 12.39
C LYS A 82 -8.24 2.77 11.25
N GLY A 83 -8.48 2.14 10.11
CA GLY A 83 -7.51 2.06 9.03
C GLY A 83 -6.42 1.00 9.28
N ALA A 84 -5.51 0.90 8.31
CA ALA A 84 -4.34 0.05 8.38
C ALA A 84 -3.35 0.54 9.43
N ASP A 85 -2.86 -0.36 10.28
CA ASP A 85 -1.77 -0.08 11.22
C ASP A 85 -0.38 -0.20 10.57
N PHE A 86 -0.35 -0.61 9.31
CA PHE A 86 0.80 -0.67 8.43
C PHE A 86 0.73 0.42 7.35
N PRO A 87 1.89 0.83 6.79
CA PRO A 87 1.92 1.74 5.68
C PRO A 87 1.62 1.03 4.36
N TYR A 88 0.66 1.56 3.61
CA TYR A 88 0.58 1.40 2.17
C TYR A 88 1.57 2.33 1.47
N LEU A 89 2.29 1.80 0.49
CA LEU A 89 3.34 2.49 -0.24
C LEU A 89 3.02 2.56 -1.74
N ALA A 90 3.04 3.77 -2.29
CA ALA A 90 2.79 4.05 -3.71
C ALA A 90 3.75 5.14 -4.21
N ALA A 91 5.02 4.77 -4.40
CA ALA A 91 6.10 5.70 -4.70
C ALA A 91 5.96 6.39 -6.05
N ASN A 92 5.40 5.66 -7.02
CA ASN A 92 5.23 6.09 -8.39
C ASN A 92 3.81 6.61 -8.68
N VAL A 93 3.00 6.86 -7.65
CA VAL A 93 1.66 7.43 -7.82
C VAL A 93 1.62 8.83 -7.23
N THR A 94 1.35 9.82 -8.08
CA THR A 94 1.30 11.23 -7.68
C THR A 94 -0.04 11.87 -8.04
N LYS A 95 -0.40 12.93 -7.33
CA LYS A 95 -1.58 13.75 -7.66
C LYS A 95 -1.21 14.74 -8.76
N GLU A 96 -1.82 14.65 -9.94
CA GLU A 96 -1.54 15.50 -11.12
C GLU A 96 -1.45 16.99 -10.77
N LYS A 97 -2.43 17.48 -9.99
CA LYS A 97 -2.52 18.90 -9.61
C LYS A 97 -1.33 19.43 -8.83
N THR A 98 -0.60 18.56 -8.14
CA THR A 98 0.44 18.97 -7.18
C THR A 98 1.80 18.34 -7.44
N GLY A 99 1.88 17.29 -8.25
CA GLY A 99 3.06 16.45 -8.42
C GLY A 99 3.53 15.76 -7.13
N LYS A 100 2.73 15.80 -6.05
CA LYS A 100 3.08 15.19 -4.77
C LYS A 100 2.63 13.72 -4.73
N PRO A 101 3.39 12.84 -4.05
CA PRO A 101 2.98 11.46 -3.82
C PRO A 101 1.58 11.38 -3.18
N LEU A 102 0.78 10.42 -3.65
CA LEU A 102 -0.54 10.13 -3.07
C LEU A 102 -0.42 9.58 -1.64
N LEU A 103 0.48 8.61 -1.46
CA LEU A 103 0.84 7.98 -0.20
C LEU A 103 2.35 8.10 0.04
N LYS A 104 2.84 7.54 1.14
CA LYS A 104 4.28 7.50 1.40
C LYS A 104 4.99 6.70 0.29
N PRO A 105 6.10 7.19 -0.27
CA PRO A 105 6.82 6.44 -1.29
C PRO A 105 7.61 5.25 -0.72
N TYR A 106 8.06 5.37 0.53
CA TYR A 106 8.81 4.31 1.20
C TYR A 106 8.62 4.40 2.72
N THR A 107 8.97 3.31 3.41
CA THR A 107 9.18 3.29 4.86
C THR A 107 10.56 2.75 5.19
N VAL A 108 11.04 3.03 6.41
CA VAL A 108 12.31 2.48 6.92
C VAL A 108 12.01 1.67 8.16
N TRP A 109 12.15 0.36 8.05
CA TRP A 109 12.12 -0.54 9.20
C TRP A 109 13.45 -0.43 9.94
N LYS A 110 13.40 -0.20 11.26
CA LYS A 110 14.59 -0.02 12.10
C LYS A 110 14.53 -0.93 13.33
N LYS A 111 15.56 -1.76 13.53
CA LYS A 111 15.69 -2.59 14.73
C LYS A 111 17.17 -2.80 15.08
N ASN A 112 17.54 -2.57 16.34
CA ASN A 112 18.90 -2.75 16.84
C ASN A 112 20.00 -2.13 15.95
N GLY A 113 19.74 -0.92 15.44
CA GLY A 113 20.68 -0.21 14.56
C GLY A 113 20.61 -0.58 13.07
N VAL A 114 19.99 -1.72 12.71
CA VAL A 114 19.75 -2.11 11.32
C VAL A 114 18.63 -1.26 10.73
N LYS A 115 18.81 -0.77 9.50
CA LYS A 115 17.80 -0.04 8.73
C LYS A 115 17.54 -0.77 7.42
N ILE A 116 16.28 -1.08 7.13
CA ILE A 116 15.82 -1.66 5.87
C ILE A 116 14.78 -0.72 5.27
N GLY A 117 15.04 -0.22 4.07
CA GLY A 117 14.09 0.59 3.32
C GLY A 117 13.16 -0.29 2.52
N PHE A 118 11.86 0.00 2.53
CA PHE A 118 10.86 -0.63 1.68
C PHE A 118 10.29 0.44 0.75
N ILE A 119 10.44 0.27 -0.56
CA ILE A 119 9.85 1.13 -1.59
C ILE A 119 8.69 0.37 -2.21
N GLY A 120 7.48 0.93 -2.21
CA GLY A 120 6.33 0.32 -2.88
C GLY A 120 6.07 0.99 -4.22
N VAL A 121 5.86 0.22 -5.28
CA VAL A 121 5.46 0.72 -6.60
C VAL A 121 4.26 -0.07 -7.12
N THR A 122 3.36 0.64 -7.77
CA THR A 122 2.17 0.11 -8.44
C THR A 122 2.44 0.00 -9.94
N LEU A 123 1.81 -0.93 -10.65
CA LEU A 123 1.86 -1.02 -12.10
C LEU A 123 1.62 0.34 -12.79
N GLU A 124 2.53 0.78 -13.65
CA GLU A 124 2.41 2.03 -14.44
C GLU A 124 1.14 2.01 -15.30
N GLY A 125 0.83 0.85 -15.89
CA GLY A 125 -0.38 0.60 -16.68
C GLY A 125 -1.69 0.46 -15.89
N THR A 126 -1.72 0.76 -14.59
CA THR A 126 -2.96 0.72 -13.79
C THR A 126 -4.13 1.47 -14.46
N PRO A 127 -3.95 2.69 -15.03
CA PRO A 127 -5.04 3.40 -15.70
C PRO A 127 -5.71 2.65 -16.86
N ASP A 128 -5.03 1.68 -17.45
CA ASP A 128 -5.55 0.89 -18.58
C ASP A 128 -6.42 -0.30 -18.12
N ILE A 129 -6.34 -0.67 -16.84
CA ILE A 129 -6.97 -1.89 -16.30
C ILE A 129 -7.96 -1.64 -15.15
N VAL A 130 -8.03 -0.40 -14.63
CA VAL A 130 -9.02 0.00 -13.62
C VAL A 130 -9.96 1.08 -14.14
N THR A 131 -11.03 1.37 -13.38
CA THR A 131 -12.01 2.37 -13.81
C THR A 131 -11.40 3.77 -13.86
N ALA A 132 -11.81 4.57 -14.85
CA ALA A 132 -11.35 5.96 -14.98
C ALA A 132 -11.64 6.82 -13.74
N ASN A 133 -12.68 6.49 -12.97
CA ASN A 133 -12.98 7.16 -11.70
C ASN A 133 -11.97 6.80 -10.61
N GLY A 134 -11.50 5.55 -10.56
CA GLY A 134 -10.54 5.07 -9.56
C GLY A 134 -9.19 5.80 -9.62
N VAL A 135 -8.73 6.09 -10.83
CA VAL A 135 -7.42 6.74 -11.09
C VAL A 135 -7.53 8.24 -11.39
N LYS A 136 -8.73 8.83 -11.26
CA LYS A 136 -8.95 10.22 -11.66
C LYS A 136 -8.03 11.19 -10.91
N GLY A 137 -7.27 11.99 -11.67
CA GLY A 137 -6.37 13.01 -11.12
C GLY A 137 -5.06 12.45 -10.54
N LEU A 138 -4.73 11.20 -10.89
CA LEU A 138 -3.49 10.53 -10.52
C LEU A 138 -2.62 10.29 -11.77
N GLU A 139 -1.31 10.39 -11.56
CA GLU A 139 -0.30 10.04 -12.54
C GLU A 139 0.54 8.89 -12.00
N PHE A 140 0.67 7.84 -12.82
CA PHE A 140 1.45 6.64 -12.55
C PHE A 140 2.75 6.72 -13.35
N HIS A 141 3.88 6.65 -12.64
CA HIS A 141 5.21 6.82 -13.20
C HIS A 141 5.91 5.46 -13.38
N ASP A 142 6.85 5.38 -14.32
CA ASP A 142 7.78 4.26 -14.50
C ASP A 142 8.37 3.75 -13.17
N GLU A 143 8.20 2.46 -12.91
CA GLU A 143 8.57 1.76 -11.69
C GLU A 143 10.08 1.80 -11.47
N VAL A 144 10.86 1.50 -12.52
CA VAL A 144 12.32 1.41 -12.47
C VAL A 144 12.95 2.76 -12.16
N LYS A 145 12.53 3.83 -12.85
CA LYS A 145 12.99 5.20 -12.61
C LYS A 145 12.63 5.63 -11.19
N THR A 146 11.44 5.27 -10.72
CA THR A 146 10.96 5.63 -9.39
C THR A 146 11.73 4.90 -8.28
N ILE A 147 11.92 3.59 -8.40
CA ILE A 147 12.73 2.79 -7.47
C ILE A 147 14.14 3.37 -7.39
N ASN A 148 14.78 3.63 -8.54
CA ASN A 148 16.12 4.20 -8.58
C ASN A 148 16.22 5.58 -7.90
N LYS A 149 15.20 6.44 -8.06
CA LYS A 149 15.13 7.74 -7.39
C LYS A 149 15.10 7.58 -5.86
N TYR A 150 14.19 6.78 -5.33
CA TYR A 150 14.04 6.62 -3.88
C TYR A 150 15.12 5.75 -3.24
N ALA A 151 15.69 4.80 -3.98
CA ALA A 151 16.86 4.05 -3.54
C ALA A 151 18.06 4.97 -3.29
N LYS A 152 18.33 5.90 -4.22
CA LYS A 152 19.37 6.94 -4.03
C LYS A 152 19.08 7.85 -2.85
N GLU A 153 17.80 8.18 -2.61
CA GLU A 153 17.41 8.98 -1.44
C GLU A 153 17.67 8.23 -0.12
N LEU A 154 17.26 6.96 -0.05
CA LEU A 154 17.48 6.08 1.10
C LEU A 154 18.97 5.86 1.37
N ASP A 155 19.77 5.68 0.32
CA ASP A 155 21.21 5.50 0.42
C ASP A 155 21.90 6.72 1.07
N ARG A 156 21.50 7.94 0.67
CA ARG A 156 21.96 9.21 1.28
C ARG A 156 21.55 9.35 2.74
N LYS A 157 20.46 8.69 3.17
CA LYS A 157 20.01 8.62 4.58
C LYS A 157 20.68 7.50 5.38
N GLY A 158 21.65 6.81 4.78
CA GLY A 158 22.39 5.71 5.39
C GLY A 158 21.58 4.43 5.51
N VAL A 159 20.57 4.22 4.66
CA VAL A 159 19.83 2.96 4.54
C VAL A 159 20.47 2.18 3.39
N LYS A 160 21.18 1.09 3.71
CA LYS A 160 21.95 0.32 2.71
C LYS A 160 21.26 -0.96 2.24
N SER A 161 20.32 -1.47 3.02
CA SER A 161 19.46 -2.59 2.62
C SER A 161 18.11 -2.04 2.17
N ILE A 162 17.73 -2.31 0.93
CA ILE A 162 16.53 -1.77 0.30
C ILE A 162 15.77 -2.93 -0.36
N VAL A 163 14.47 -3.00 -0.10
CA VAL A 163 13.53 -3.96 -0.68
C VAL A 163 12.54 -3.18 -1.54
N ALA A 164 12.39 -3.60 -2.80
CA ALA A 164 11.32 -3.12 -3.65
C ALA A 164 10.11 -4.05 -3.50
N LEU A 165 8.96 -3.49 -3.16
CA LEU A 165 7.65 -4.14 -3.16
C LEU A 165 6.98 -3.69 -4.46
N ILE A 166 6.93 -4.58 -5.45
CA ILE A 166 6.52 -4.25 -6.82
C ILE A 166 5.23 -4.99 -7.13
N HIS A 167 4.22 -4.24 -7.56
CA HIS A 167 2.97 -4.78 -8.08
C HIS A 167 2.91 -4.61 -9.61
N GLU A 168 3.74 -5.33 -10.35
CA GLU A 168 3.91 -5.15 -11.82
C GLU A 168 3.62 -6.45 -12.61
N GLY A 169 3.03 -7.45 -11.95
CA GLY A 169 2.94 -8.81 -12.51
C GLY A 169 4.33 -9.39 -12.81
N GLY A 170 4.38 -10.58 -13.38
CA GLY A 170 5.63 -11.18 -13.83
C GLY A 170 5.40 -11.94 -15.12
N ALA A 171 6.27 -11.75 -16.10
CA ALA A 171 6.38 -12.70 -17.20
C ALA A 171 7.28 -13.86 -16.74
N PRO A 172 6.91 -15.13 -16.99
CA PRO A 172 7.85 -16.22 -16.81
C PRO A 172 9.11 -15.95 -17.65
N ALA A 173 10.27 -16.16 -17.02
CA ALA A 173 11.58 -16.00 -17.63
C ALA A 173 11.84 -17.02 -18.75
#